data_AF-A0A6N8WQY8-F1
#
_entry.id   AF-A0A6N8WQY8-F1
#
_cell.length_a   1.000
_cell.length_b   1.000
_cell.length_c   1.000
_cell.angle_alpha   90.00
_cell.angle_beta   90.00
_cell.angle_gamma   90.00
#
_symmetry.space_group_name_H-M   'P 1'
#
loop_
_entity.id
_entity.type
_entity.pdbx_description
1 polymer ?
#
loop_
_entity_poly.entity_id
_entity_poly.type
_entity_poly.pdbx_seq_one_letter_code
_entity_poly.pdbx_strand_id
1 'polypeptide(L)'
;MRTTITLDEQLLAQLKRRAAESGTSVSRLIEQAVRLFVRTPTHTVDEEPFELITFGAGGEFSRHNIDKASALLEAEDRERYGSGS
;
A
#
# COMPACT_ATOMS: atom_id res chain seq x y z
N MET A 1 23.52 -18.80 -7.09
CA MET A 1 24.22 -18.64 -8.40
C MET A 1 24.74 -17.21 -8.48
N ARG A 2 25.92 -16.98 -9.07
CA ARG A 2 26.46 -15.64 -9.32
C ARG A 2 26.13 -15.25 -10.76
N THR A 3 25.42 -14.16 -10.93
CA THR A 3 25.00 -13.64 -12.23
C THR A 3 25.47 -12.21 -12.38
N THR A 4 25.95 -11.86 -13.57
CA THR A 4 26.30 -10.48 -13.93
C THR A 4 25.19 -9.92 -14.80
N ILE A 5 24.68 -8.74 -14.47
CA ILE A 5 23.64 -8.03 -15.22
C ILE A 5 24.13 -6.64 -15.56
N THR A 6 23.70 -6.11 -16.70
CA THR A 6 23.95 -4.72 -17.08
C THR A 6 22.85 -3.84 -16.52
N LEU A 7 23.22 -2.75 -15.85
CA LEU A 7 22.32 -1.74 -15.31
C LEU A 7 22.82 -0.36 -15.73
N ASP A 8 21.90 0.54 -16.01
CA ASP A 8 22.22 1.95 -16.16
C ASP A 8 22.87 2.51 -14.86
N GLU A 9 23.78 3.47 -15.02
CA GLU A 9 24.54 4.01 -13.90
C GLU A 9 23.67 4.78 -12.90
N GLN A 10 22.67 5.53 -13.39
CA GLN A 10 21.73 6.23 -12.50
C GLN A 10 20.87 5.24 -11.74
N LEU A 11 20.45 4.15 -12.38
CA LEU A 11 19.69 3.09 -11.72
C LEU A 11 20.53 2.43 -10.62
N LEU A 12 21.81 2.12 -10.87
CA LEU A 12 22.71 1.56 -9.87
C LEU A 12 22.88 2.51 -8.66
N ALA A 13 23.02 3.81 -8.91
CA ALA A 13 23.12 4.81 -7.84
C ALA A 13 21.86 4.85 -6.96
N GLN A 14 20.68 4.79 -7.59
CA GLN A 14 19.40 4.73 -6.87
C GLN A 14 19.27 3.47 -6.02
N LEU A 15 19.66 2.31 -6.56
CA LEU A 15 19.64 1.04 -5.83
C LEU A 15 20.57 1.06 -4.62
N LYS A 16 21.78 1.61 -4.76
CA LYS A 16 22.73 1.77 -3.64
C LYS A 16 22.15 2.63 -2.52
N ARG A 17 21.57 3.79 -2.85
CA ARG A 17 20.93 4.68 -1.88
C ARG A 17 19.77 3.99 -1.17
N ARG A 18 18.85 3.37 -1.91
CA ARG A 18 17.71 2.63 -1.37
C ARG A 18 18.15 1.50 -0.43
N ALA A 19 19.22 0.79 -0.80
CA ALA A 19 19.78 -0.29 0.00
C ALA A 19 20.36 0.24 1.33
N ALA A 20 21.08 1.37 1.29
CA ALA A 20 21.61 2.03 2.49
C ALA A 20 20.48 2.50 3.42
N GLU A 21 19.47 3.19 2.88
CA GLU A 21 18.30 3.66 3.62
C GLU A 21 17.51 2.51 4.28
N SER A 22 17.46 1.35 3.61
CA SER A 22 16.71 0.18 4.09
C SER A 22 17.56 -0.79 4.92
N GLY A 23 18.83 -0.44 5.21
CA GLY A 23 19.74 -1.31 5.97
C GLY A 23 20.02 -2.66 5.31
N THR A 24 20.04 -2.72 3.98
CA THR A 24 20.19 -3.97 3.22
C THR A 24 21.28 -3.86 2.14
N SER A 25 21.59 -4.97 1.46
CA SER A 25 22.52 -4.98 0.34
C SER A 25 21.82 -4.77 -1.00
N VAL A 26 22.54 -4.20 -1.98
CA VAL A 26 22.04 -4.08 -3.35
C VAL A 26 21.65 -5.44 -3.93
N SER A 27 22.43 -6.49 -3.66
CA SER A 27 22.13 -7.86 -4.12
C SER A 27 20.82 -8.39 -3.56
N ARG A 28 20.55 -8.19 -2.27
CA ARG A 28 19.31 -8.62 -1.62
C ARG A 28 18.11 -7.85 -2.13
N LEU A 29 18.27 -6.55 -2.37
CA LEU A 29 17.23 -5.70 -2.94
C LEU A 29 16.88 -6.12 -4.37
N ILE A 30 17.88 -6.43 -5.20
CA ILE A 30 17.66 -6.99 -6.55
C ILE A 30 16.95 -8.35 -6.48
N GLU A 31 17.38 -9.24 -5.59
CA GLU A 31 16.73 -10.55 -5.43
C GLU A 31 15.25 -10.42 -5.06
N GLN A 32 14.92 -9.55 -4.11
CA GLN A 32 13.55 -9.29 -3.69
C GLN A 32 12.72 -8.72 -4.84
N ALA A 33 13.25 -7.75 -5.57
CA ALA A 33 12.57 -7.15 -6.71
C ALA A 33 12.28 -8.16 -7.83
N VAL A 34 13.27 -8.99 -8.19
CA VAL A 34 13.11 -10.04 -9.21
C VAL A 34 12.09 -11.08 -8.75
N ARG A 35 12.15 -11.50 -7.48
CA ARG A 35 11.20 -12.47 -6.93
C ARG A 35 9.77 -11.92 -6.93
N LEU A 36 9.60 -10.65 -6.59
CA LEU A 36 8.29 -9.99 -6.64
C LEU A 36 7.80 -9.93 -8.09
N PHE A 37 8.64 -9.44 -9.00
CA PHE A 37 8.30 -9.32 -10.42
C PHE A 37 7.84 -10.64 -11.05
N VAL A 38 8.50 -11.76 -10.72
CA VAL A 38 8.11 -13.09 -11.24
C VAL A 38 6.83 -13.63 -10.59
N ARG A 39 6.53 -13.22 -9.34
CA ARG A 39 5.35 -13.68 -8.61
C ARG A 39 4.11 -12.85 -8.90
N THR A 40 4.28 -11.58 -9.19
CA THR A 40 3.19 -10.68 -9.53
C THR A 40 2.58 -11.20 -10.83
N PRO A 41 1.31 -11.65 -10.81
CA PRO A 41 0.60 -11.93 -12.04
C PRO A 41 0.69 -10.66 -12.89
N THR A 42 1.12 -10.77 -14.14
CA THR A 42 0.88 -9.70 -15.09
C THR A 42 -0.63 -9.57 -15.17
N HIS A 43 -1.21 -8.59 -14.48
CA HIS A 43 -2.60 -8.22 -14.66
C HIS A 43 -2.76 -7.92 -16.15
N THR A 44 -3.21 -8.91 -16.90
CA THR A 44 -3.73 -8.69 -18.22
C THR A 44 -4.92 -7.77 -18.01
N VAL A 45 -4.98 -6.69 -18.77
CA VAL A 45 -5.97 -5.60 -18.68
C VAL A 45 -7.43 -6.11 -18.85
N ASP A 46 -7.62 -7.42 -19.07
CA ASP A 46 -8.90 -8.15 -19.08
C ASP A 46 -9.29 -8.74 -17.71
N GLU A 47 -8.82 -8.20 -16.59
CA GLU A 47 -9.50 -8.49 -15.32
C GLU A 47 -10.82 -7.75 -15.30
N GLU A 48 -11.89 -8.50 -15.59
CA GLU A 48 -13.27 -8.06 -15.46
C GLU A 48 -13.42 -7.34 -14.11
N PRO A 49 -13.92 -6.09 -14.08
CA PRO A 49 -13.93 -5.30 -12.87
C PRO A 49 -14.64 -6.07 -11.76
N PHE A 50 -13.98 -6.19 -10.61
CA PHE A 50 -14.57 -6.84 -9.45
C PHE A 50 -15.88 -6.14 -9.07
N GLU A 51 -17.01 -6.83 -9.28
CA GLU A 51 -18.32 -6.38 -8.84
C GLU A 51 -18.55 -6.84 -7.40
N LEU A 52 -18.43 -5.91 -6.45
CA LEU A 52 -18.80 -6.18 -5.07
C LEU A 52 -20.33 -6.27 -4.98
N ILE A 53 -20.85 -7.50 -4.83
CA ILE A 53 -22.29 -7.70 -4.57
C ILE A 53 -22.63 -7.12 -3.19
N THR A 54 -23.23 -5.93 -3.19
CA THR A 54 -23.75 -5.29 -1.98
C THR A 54 -25.24 -5.60 -1.80
N PHE A 55 -25.69 -5.75 -0.56
CA PHE A 55 -27.10 -5.84 -0.21
C PHE A 55 -27.57 -4.52 0.45
N GLY A 56 -28.75 -4.03 0.07
CA GLY A 56 -29.33 -2.77 0.54
C GLY A 56 -29.49 -1.73 -0.57
N ALA A 57 -30.34 -0.72 -0.36
CA ALA A 57 -30.39 0.43 -1.26
C ALA A 57 -29.10 1.23 -1.04
N GLY A 58 -28.19 1.19 -2.02
CA GLY A 58 -26.84 1.77 -1.93
C GLY A 58 -26.79 3.04 -1.07
N GLY A 59 -26.07 2.94 0.06
CA GLY A 59 -25.98 4.03 1.03
C GLY A 59 -25.14 5.19 0.50
N GLU A 60 -25.37 6.38 1.03
CA GLU A 60 -24.51 7.52 0.76
C GLU A 60 -23.10 7.20 1.28
N PHE A 61 -22.13 7.10 0.36
CA PHE A 61 -20.73 6.99 0.74
C PHE A 61 -20.32 8.30 1.42
N SER A 62 -20.32 8.25 2.75
CA SER A 62 -19.84 9.33 3.58
C SER A 62 -18.41 9.69 3.19
N ARG A 63 -18.13 10.94 2.81
CA ARG A 63 -16.76 11.42 2.49
C ARG A 63 -15.84 11.47 3.72
N HIS A 64 -16.29 10.97 4.86
CA HIS A 64 -15.52 10.98 6.10
C HIS A 64 -14.36 9.99 5.98
N ASN A 65 -13.16 10.49 6.24
CA ASN A 65 -11.97 9.67 6.26
C ASN A 65 -12.00 8.75 7.50
N ILE A 66 -12.28 7.47 7.28
CA ILE A 66 -12.38 6.43 8.33
C ILE A 66 -11.01 6.13 8.97
N ASP A 67 -9.88 6.55 8.37
CA ASP A 67 -8.55 6.47 9.02
C ASP A 67 -8.45 7.34 10.29
N LYS A 68 -9.44 8.21 10.53
CA LYS A 68 -9.58 9.00 11.76
C LYS A 68 -10.81 8.59 12.57
N ALA A 69 -11.22 7.33 12.50
CA ALA A 69 -12.38 6.80 13.23
C ALA A 69 -12.36 7.15 14.72
N SER A 70 -11.19 7.13 15.38
CA SER A 70 -11.06 7.51 16.80
C SER A 70 -11.51 8.95 17.08
N ALA A 71 -11.17 9.91 16.22
CA ALA A 71 -11.56 11.30 16.41
C ALA A 71 -13.06 11.54 16.17
N LEU A 72 -13.68 10.72 15.30
CA LEU A 72 -15.12 10.75 15.06
C LEU A 72 -15.89 10.19 16.26
N LEU A 73 -15.42 9.09 16.84
CA LEU A 73 -16.00 8.47 18.03
C LEU A 73 -15.87 9.37 19.27
N GLU A 74 -14.71 10.02 19.46
CA GLU A 74 -14.52 10.97 20.57
C GLU A 74 -15.42 12.22 20.48
N ALA A 75 -15.76 12.65 19.27
CA ALA A 75 -16.70 13.76 19.07
C ALA A 75 -18.13 13.35 19.47
N GLU A 76 -18.57 12.17 19.02
CA GLU A 76 -19.88 11.61 19.36
C GLU A 76 -20.02 11.37 20.87
N ASP A 77 -19.00 10.79 21.51
CA ASP A 77 -19.01 10.52 22.95
C ASP A 77 -19.13 11.82 23.77
N ARG A 78 -18.44 12.89 23.35
CA ARG A 78 -18.51 14.19 24.02
C ARG A 78 -19.87 14.85 23.84
N GLU A 79 -20.49 14.73 22.67
CA GLU A 79 -21.83 15.26 22.41
C GLU A 79 -22.89 14.50 23.22
N ARG A 80 -22.75 13.17 23.30
CA ARG A 80 -23.76 12.29 23.90
C ARG A 80 -23.65 12.14 25.41
N TYR A 81 -22.44 12.23 25.96
CA TYR A 81 -22.17 11.96 27.38
C TYR A 81 -21.45 13.11 28.10
N GLY A 82 -21.02 14.15 27.39
CA GLY A 82 -20.29 15.29 27.97
C GLY A 82 -21.16 16.33 28.70
N SER A 83 -22.49 16.23 28.64
CA SER A 83 -23.41 17.17 29.33
C SER A 83 -23.67 16.79 30.81
N GLY A 84 -22.80 15.99 31.42
CA GLY A 84 -22.86 15.61 32.83
C GLY A 84 -21.75 16.26 33.66
N SER A 85 -21.89 17.53 34.00
CA SER A 85 -21.24 18.19 35.15
C SER A 85 -22.09 19.35 35.63
#